data_AF-A0A4Y7PFP3-F1
#
_entry.id   AF-A0A4Y7PFP3-F1
#
_cell.length_a   1.000
_cell.length_b   1.000
_cell.length_c   1.000
_cell.angle_alpha   90.00
_cell.angle_beta   90.00
_cell.angle_gamma   90.00
#
_symmetry.space_group_name_H-M   'P 1'
#
loop_
_entity.id
_entity.type
_entity.pdbx_description
1 polymer ?
#
loop_
_entity_poly.entity_id
_entity_poly.type
_entity_poly.pdbx_seq_one_letter_code
_entity_poly.pdbx_strand_id
1 'polypeptide(L)'
;SSINSSTGFAPFELNYGIMPCMFRDIPHTIYDGVRKFAQRALDNLLAAHDAIIESRVFQTHYANQRCRIEDHYTEGDLVYLSTRN
;
A
#
# COMPACT_ATOMS: atom_id res chain seq x y z
N SER A 1 -1.68 -8.85 -0.29
CA SER A 1 -0.71 -9.66 0.47
C SER A 1 0.63 -9.62 -0.23
N SER A 2 1.73 -9.38 0.47
CA SER A 2 3.09 -9.34 -0.12
C SER A 2 3.72 -10.73 -0.26
N ILE A 3 2.90 -11.75 -0.49
CA ILE A 3 3.35 -13.14 -0.58
C ILE A 3 3.92 -13.35 -1.98
N ASN A 4 5.13 -13.90 -2.06
CA ASN A 4 5.74 -14.23 -3.34
C ASN A 4 5.04 -15.46 -3.93
N SER A 5 4.61 -15.37 -5.20
CA SER A 5 3.85 -16.43 -5.88
C SER A 5 4.63 -17.73 -6.07
N SER A 6 5.96 -17.68 -6.19
CA SER A 6 6.81 -18.85 -6.41
C SER A 6 7.19 -19.57 -5.13
N THR A 7 7.37 -18.83 -4.03
CA THR A 7 7.78 -19.43 -2.75
C THR A 7 6.63 -19.62 -1.78
N GLY A 8 5.51 -18.92 -1.96
CA GLY A 8 4.36 -18.98 -1.06
C GLY A 8 4.57 -18.26 0.28
N PHE A 9 5.74 -17.63 0.48
CA PHE A 9 6.10 -16.93 1.71
C PHE A 9 6.23 -15.42 1.48
N ALA A 10 5.91 -14.63 2.50
CA ALA A 10 6.28 -13.23 2.51
C ALA A 10 7.77 -13.06 2.85
N PRO A 11 8.44 -12.03 2.31
CA PRO A 11 9.85 -11.77 2.64
C PRO A 11 10.13 -11.63 4.14
N PHE A 12 9.17 -11.09 4.90
CA PHE A 12 9.30 -10.90 6.34
C PHE A 12 9.26 -12.23 7.12
N GLU A 13 8.45 -13.18 6.66
CA GLU A 13 8.42 -14.53 7.24
C GLU A 13 9.75 -15.24 7.00
N LEU A 14 10.35 -15.08 5.83
CA LEU A 14 11.66 -15.67 5.53
C LEU A 14 12.80 -15.03 6.33
N ASN A 15 12.78 -13.71 6.51
CA ASN A 15 13.86 -12.99 7.19
C ASN A 15 13.75 -13.02 8.72
N TYR A 16 12.53 -12.94 9.26
CA TYR A 16 12.30 -12.73 10.68
C TYR A 16 11.42 -13.80 11.33
N GLY A 17 10.85 -14.72 10.55
CA GLY A 17 9.94 -15.77 11.05
C GLY A 17 8.56 -15.27 11.45
N ILE A 18 8.28 -13.97 11.32
CA ILE A 18 7.02 -13.35 11.72
C ILE A 18 6.53 -12.37 10.66
N MET A 19 5.21 -12.32 10.48
CA MET A 19 4.56 -11.24 9.74
C MET A 19 4.43 -10.03 10.67
N PRO A 20 5.01 -8.88 10.33
CA PRO A 20 4.82 -7.67 11.12
C PRO A 20 3.34 -7.30 11.16
N CYS A 21 2.82 -7.08 12.36
CA CYS A 21 1.49 -6.51 12.59
C CYS A 21 1.62 -5.06 13.02
N MET A 22 0.62 -4.25 12.68
CA MET A 22 0.60 -2.82 13.04
C MET A 22 0.54 -2.67 14.56
N PHE A 23 1.51 -1.95 15.14
CA PHE A 23 1.44 -1.56 16.54
C PHE A 23 0.27 -0.59 16.73
N ARG A 24 -0.69 -0.95 17.60
CA ARG A 24 -1.80 -0.06 17.97
C ARG A 24 -1.43 0.86 19.12
N ASP A 25 -0.66 0.34 20.08
CA ASP A 25 -0.27 1.05 21.29
C ASP A 25 1.18 0.76 21.65
N ILE A 26 1.78 1.69 22.38
CA ILE A 26 3.13 1.52 22.93
C ILE A 26 3.04 0.60 24.15
N PRO A 27 3.80 -0.51 24.18
CA PRO A 27 3.72 -1.44 25.29
C PRO A 27 4.16 -0.76 26.59
N HIS A 28 3.42 -1.01 27.68
CA HIS A 28 3.86 -0.65 29.02
C HIS A 28 5.02 -1.57 29.42
N THR A 29 6.23 -1.02 29.34
CA THR A 29 7.48 -1.74 29.65
C THR A 29 8.33 -0.96 30.65
N ILE A 30 9.04 -1.71 31.49
CA ILE A 30 10.04 -1.22 32.44
C ILE A 30 11.32 -0.79 31.68
N TYR A 31 11.52 -1.33 30.47
CA TYR A 31 12.69 -1.06 29.65
C TYR A 31 12.47 0.16 28.73
N ASP A 32 13.13 1.28 29.05
CA ASP A 32 13.01 2.53 28.30
C ASP A 32 13.42 2.41 26.82
N GLY A 33 14.43 1.57 26.52
CA GLY A 33 14.86 1.33 25.14
C GLY A 33 13.76 0.74 24.25
N VAL A 34 12.98 -0.20 24.79
CA VAL A 34 11.85 -0.82 24.09
C VAL A 34 10.75 0.21 23.84
N ARG A 35 10.48 1.08 24.82
CA ARG A 35 9.51 2.18 24.67
C ARG A 35 9.92 3.16 23.58
N LYS A 36 11.19 3.60 23.58
CA LYS A 36 11.74 4.51 22.56
C LYS A 36 11.70 3.90 21.17
N PHE A 37 12.00 2.61 21.04
CA PHE A 37 11.90 1.89 19.78
C PHE A 37 10.44 1.86 19.27
N ALA A 38 9.50 1.47 20.13
CA ALA A 38 8.09 1.41 19.78
C ALA A 38 7.53 2.78 19.37
N GLN A 39 7.89 3.85 20.09
CA GLN A 39 7.51 5.23 19.73
C GLN A 39 8.03 5.60 18.34
N ARG A 40 9.31 5.39 18.05
CA ARG A 40 9.89 5.69 16.73
C ARG A 40 9.22 4.89 15.60
N ALA A 41 8.90 3.62 15.86
CA ALA A 41 8.19 2.79 14.90
C ALA A 41 6.79 3.35 14.60
N LEU A 42 6.07 3.80 15.63
CA LEU A 42 4.76 4.46 15.48
C LEU A 42 4.89 5.78 14.69
N ASP A 43 5.85 6.62 15.03
CA ASP A 43 6.07 7.91 14.37
C ASP A 43 6.39 7.73 12.88
N ASN A 44 7.25 6.76 12.54
CA ASN A 44 7.58 6.42 11.16
C ASN A 44 6.35 5.92 10.38
N LEU A 45 5.47 5.15 11.04
CA LEU A 45 4.26 4.63 10.43
C LEU A 45 3.27 5.76 10.13
N LEU A 46 3.09 6.70 11.07
CA LEU A 46 2.26 7.89 10.85
C LEU A 46 2.81 8.76 9.71
N ALA A 47 4.13 9.00 9.69
CA ALA A 47 4.76 9.74 8.60
C ALA A 47 4.60 9.04 7.25
N ALA A 48 4.72 7.71 7.20
CA ALA A 48 4.51 6.93 5.98
C ALA A 48 3.05 6.97 5.51
N HIS A 49 2.09 6.94 6.44
CA HIS A 49 0.67 7.08 6.14
C HIS A 49 0.37 8.43 5.47
N ASP A 50 0.87 9.52 6.05
CA ASP A 50 0.64 10.86 5.51
C ASP A 50 1.31 11.02 4.14
N ALA A 51 2.54 10.53 3.97
CA ALA A 51 3.22 10.49 2.68
C ALA A 51 2.45 9.70 1.61
N ILE A 52 1.80 8.58 1.98
CA ILE A 52 0.93 7.83 1.05
C ILE A 52 -0.28 8.68 0.65
N ILE A 53 -0.92 9.38 1.59
CA ILE A 53 -2.05 10.26 1.28
C ILE A 53 -1.63 11.38 0.34
N GLU A 54 -0.52 12.06 0.63
CA GLU A 54 0.03 13.11 -0.22
C GLU A 54 0.37 12.59 -1.62
N SER A 55 1.06 11.45 -1.70
CA SER A 55 1.45 10.85 -2.99
C SER A 55 0.23 10.46 -3.83
N ARG A 56 -0.87 10.01 -3.22
CA ARG A 56 -2.12 9.71 -3.93
C ARG A 56 -2.69 10.93 -4.63
N VAL A 57 -2.60 12.11 -4.03
CA VAL A 57 -3.10 13.35 -4.66
C VAL A 57 -2.35 13.60 -5.97
N PHE A 58 -1.02 13.51 -5.94
CA PHE A 58 -0.20 13.70 -7.14
C PHE A 58 -0.43 12.60 -8.18
N GLN A 59 -0.43 11.33 -7.76
CA GLN A 59 -0.67 10.20 -8.66
C GLN A 59 -2.04 10.32 -9.34
N THR A 60 -3.09 10.65 -8.57
CA THR A 60 -4.45 10.82 -9.09
C THR A 60 -4.52 11.98 -10.08
N HIS A 61 -3.87 13.11 -9.78
CA HIS A 61 -3.82 14.24 -10.70
C HIS A 61 -3.20 13.85 -12.06
N TYR A 62 -2.04 13.19 -12.07
CA TYR A 62 -1.40 12.77 -13.32
C TYR A 62 -2.13 11.62 -14.02
N ALA A 63 -2.72 10.68 -13.27
CA ALA A 63 -3.55 9.63 -13.83
C ALA A 63 -4.77 10.23 -14.55
N ASN A 64 -5.45 11.19 -13.91
CA ASN A 64 -6.62 11.87 -14.48
C ASN A 64 -6.26 12.69 -15.72
N GLN A 65 -5.09 13.34 -15.77
CA GLN A 65 -4.65 14.04 -16.99
C GLN A 65 -4.50 13.13 -18.21
N ARG A 66 -4.11 11.86 -17.98
CA ARG A 66 -3.92 10.87 -19.05
C ARG A 66 -5.16 10.00 -19.24
N CYS A 67 -6.19 10.18 -18.41
CA CYS A 67 -7.47 9.51 -18.58
C CYS A 67 -8.10 10.06 -19.85
N ARG A 68 -8.35 9.17 -20.83
CA ARG A 68 -9.12 9.56 -22.01
C ARG A 68 -10.54 9.88 -21.56
N ILE A 69 -11.11 10.94 -22.13
CA ILE A 69 -12.55 11.15 -22.06
C ILE A 69 -13.18 9.90 -22.65
N GLU A 70 -14.01 9.20 -21.87
CA GLU A 70 -14.72 8.05 -22.40
C GLU A 70 -15.67 8.52 -23.48
N ASP A 71 -15.58 7.88 -24.65
CA ASP A 71 -16.56 8.05 -25.71
C ASP A 71 -17.92 7.62 -25.16
N HIS A 72 -18.94 8.46 -25.30
CA HIS A 72 -20.30 8.08 -24.93
C HIS A 72 -20.81 7.04 -25.94
N TYR A 73 -20.89 5.79 -25.51
CA TYR A 73 -21.50 4.72 -26.29
C TYR A 73 -23.00 4.63 -25.98
N THR A 74 -23.78 4.36 -27.01
CA THR A 74 -25.21 4.11 -26.93
C THR A 74 -25.52 2.64 -27.23
N GLU A 75 -26.68 2.15 -26.78
CA GLU A 75 -27.10 0.78 -27.06
C GLU A 75 -27.17 0.54 -28.58
N GLY A 76 -26.40 -0.44 -29.06
CA GLY A 76 -26.29 -0.77 -30.49
C GLY A 76 -24.95 -0.39 -31.13
N ASP A 77 -24.10 0.36 -30.43
CA ASP A 77 -22.77 0.71 -30.94
C ASP A 77 -21.84 -0.51 -30.99
N LEU A 78 -21.11 -0.64 -32.10
CA LEU A 78 -20.11 -1.70 -32.30
C LEU A 78 -18.72 -1.17 -31.95
N VAL A 79 -18.07 -1.80 -30.97
CA VAL A 79 -16.71 -1.43 -30.52
C VAL A 79 -15.72 -2.58 -30.73
N TYR A 80 -14.50 -2.24 -31.13
CA TYR A 80 -13.41 -3.21 -31.26
C TYR A 80 -12.77 -3.47 -29.89
N LEU A 81 -12.85 -4.71 -29.41
CA LEU A 81 -12.20 -5.15 -28.19
C LEU A 81 -10.82 -5.75 -28.51
N SER A 82 -9.77 -5.21 -27.91
CA SER A 82 -8.44 -5.83 -27.95
C SER A 82 -8.34 -6.89 -26.86
N THR A 83 -8.62 -8.14 -27.20
CA THR A 83 -8.41 -9.29 -26.31
C THR A 83 -7.05 -9.92 -26.60
N ARG A 84 -5.99 -9.41 -25.97
CA ARG A 84 -4.75 -10.16 -25.79
C ARG A 84 -4.58 -10.46 -24.30
N ASN A 85 -4.62 -11.74 -23.97
CA ASN A 85 -4.29 -12.29 -22.64
C ASN A 85 -2.77 -12.27 -22.41
#